data_AF-A0A938XEN8-F1
#
_entry.id   AF-A0A938XEN8-F1
#
_cell.length_a   1.000
_cell.length_b   1.000
_cell.length_c   1.000
_cell.angle_alpha   90.00
_cell.angle_beta   90.00
_cell.angle_gamma   90.00
#
_symmetry.space_group_name_H-M   'P 1'
#
loop_
_entity.id
_entity.type
_entity.pdbx_description
1 polymer ?
#
loop_
_entity_poly.entity_id
_entity_poly.type
_entity_poly.pdbx_seq_one_letter_code
_entity_poly.pdbx_strand_id
1 'polypeptide(L)' 'MRGKGYTADQSELGNVYYPAEGIARDEKVSVNYVEYPWITCFEVEGFTIPQKEEE' A
#
# COMPACT_ATOMS: atom_id res chain seq x y z
N MET A 1 17.06 -0.42 -1.38
CA MET A 1 15.69 0.07 -1.06
C MET A 1 15.61 1.59 -1.07
N ARG A 2 16.59 2.32 -0.49
CA ARG A 2 16.87 3.71 -0.92
C ARG A 2 17.05 3.72 -2.45
N GLY A 3 16.19 4.44 -3.17
CA GLY A 3 16.17 4.52 -4.63
C GLY A 3 15.02 3.82 -5.36
N LYS A 4 14.11 3.11 -4.66
CA LYS A 4 12.92 2.48 -5.30
C LYS A 4 11.58 3.16 -4.99
N GLY A 5 11.59 4.35 -4.37
CA GLY A 5 10.36 5.07 -4.01
C GLY A 5 9.66 4.58 -2.74
N TYR A 6 10.32 3.79 -1.88
CA TYR A 6 9.77 3.30 -0.62
C TYR A 6 10.66 3.69 0.57
N THR A 7 10.03 4.09 1.68
CA THR A 7 10.66 4.22 3.00
C THR A 7 10.46 2.93 3.80
N ALA A 8 11.34 2.67 4.75
CA ALA A 8 11.28 1.49 5.59
C ALA A 8 11.33 1.89 7.07
N ASP A 9 10.39 1.37 7.86
CA ASP A 9 10.36 1.51 9.30
C ASP A 9 10.56 0.16 9.98
N GLN A 10 11.14 0.16 11.18
CA GLN A 10 11.37 -1.06 11.94
C GLN A 10 10.17 -1.34 12.85
N SER A 11 9.65 -2.57 12.79
CA SER A 11 8.62 -3.09 13.71
C SER A 11 9.12 -4.34 14.44
N GLU A 12 8.38 -4.75 15.48
CA GLU A 12 8.65 -6.01 16.22
C GLU A 12 8.67 -7.26 15.33
N LEU A 13 7.99 -7.21 14.18
CA LEU A 13 7.90 -8.32 13.22
C LEU A 13 8.89 -8.20 12.06
N GLY A 14 9.71 -7.14 12.02
CA GLY A 14 10.65 -6.83 10.95
C GLY A 14 10.37 -5.51 10.25
N ASN A 15 10.97 -5.31 9.07
CA ASN A 15 10.87 -4.05 8.34
C ASN A 15 9.52 -3.93 7.64
N VAL A 16 8.87 -2.78 7.80
CA VAL A 16 7.66 -2.39 7.10
C VAL A 16 8.01 -1.35 6.04
N TYR A 17 7.49 -1.52 4.83
CA TYR A 17 7.81 -0.67 3.69
C TYR A 17 6.59 0.14 3.26
N TYR A 18 6.74 1.46 3.21
CA TYR A 18 5.69 2.39 2.79
C TYR A 18 6.13 3.15 1.54
N PRO A 19 5.22 3.48 0.61
CA PRO A 19 5.53 4.43 -0.46
C PRO A 19 6.06 5.73 0.14
N ALA A 20 7.21 6.21 -0.34
CA ALA A 20 7.85 7.41 0.19
C ALA A 20 7.02 8.67 -0.03
N GLU A 21 6.11 8.64 -1.01
CA GLU A 21 5.21 9.74 -1.39
C GLU A 21 3.86 9.66 -0.68
N GLY A 22 3.68 8.65 0.17
CA GLY A 22 2.40 8.37 0.82
C GLY A 22 1.39 7.75 -0.14
N ILE A 23 0.12 7.83 0.23
CA ILE A 23 -1.02 7.33 -0.53
C ILE A 23 -2.06 8.44 -0.66
N ALA A 24 -2.67 8.56 -1.83
CA ALA A 24 -3.86 9.36 -2.04
C ALA A 24 -5.10 8.47 -1.82
N ARG A 25 -6.16 9.07 -1.30
CA ARG A 25 -7.43 8.41 -1.06
C ARG A 25 -8.49 9.00 -1.98
N ASP A 26 -9.25 8.12 -2.64
CA ASP A 26 -10.40 8.52 -3.44
C ASP A 26 -11.57 8.95 -2.54
N GLU A 27 -12.58 9.61 -3.11
CA GLU A 27 -13.76 10.06 -2.35
C GLU A 27 -14.48 8.89 -1.64
N LYS A 28 -14.42 7.69 -2.24
CA LYS A 28 -14.99 6.48 -1.69
C LYS A 28 -13.92 5.41 -1.50
N VAL A 29 -13.90 4.83 -0.30
CA VAL A 29 -13.08 3.66 0.05
C VAL A 29 -14.02 2.50 0.34
N SER A 30 -13.71 1.33 -0.23
CA SER A 30 -14.39 0.06 0.03
C SER A 30 -13.42 -0.93 0.68
N VAL A 31 -13.95 -1.71 1.61
CA VAL A 31 -13.26 -2.90 2.14
C VAL A 31 -14.12 -4.09 1.76
N ASN A 32 -13.54 -4.99 0.98
CA ASN A 32 -14.19 -6.17 0.44
C ASN A 32 -13.62 -7.41 1.14
N TYR A 33 -14.49 -8.28 1.65
CA TYR A 33 -14.06 -9.59 2.14
C TYR A 33 -13.95 -10.54 0.96
N VAL A 34 -12.80 -11.19 0.80
CA VAL A 34 -12.50 -12.04 -0.35
C VAL A 34 -11.95 -13.39 0.12
N GLU A 35 -12.50 -14.45 -0.46
CA GLU A 35 -12.08 -15.84 -0.22
C GLU A 35 -11.43 -16.40 -1.48
N TYR A 36 -10.13 -16.64 -1.41
CA TYR A 36 -9.37 -17.41 -2.40
C TYR A 36 -9.18 -18.84 -1.91
N PRO A 37 -8.89 -19.81 -2.80
CA PRO A 37 -8.71 -21.21 -2.40
C PRO A 37 -7.62 -21.45 -1.35
N TRP A 38 -6.65 -20.53 -1.23
CA TRP A 38 -5.49 -20.64 -0.34
C TRP A 38 -5.45 -19.57 0.76
N ILE A 39 -6.31 -18.55 0.70
CA ILE A 39 -6.32 -17.47 1.69
C ILE A 39 -7.67 -16.76 1.74
N THR A 40 -8.07 -16.37 2.94
CA THR A 40 -9.17 -15.45 3.15
C THR A 40 -8.61 -14.13 3.64
N CYS A 41 -8.96 -13.03 2.98
CA CYS A 41 -8.42 -11.72 3.30
C CYS A 41 -9.45 -10.60 3.07
N PHE A 42 -9.06 -9.38 3.43
CA PHE A 42 -9.79 -8.18 3.07
C PHE A 42 -8.99 -7.43 1.99
N GLU A 43 -9.64 -7.10 0.89
CA GLU A 43 -9.10 -6.22 -0.13
C GLU A 43 -9.66 -4.82 0.05
N VAL A 44 -8.81 -3.81 -0.15
CA VAL A 44 -9.18 -2.41 0.07
C VAL A 44 -8.99 -1.65 -1.23
N GLU A 45 -10.05 -0.96 -1.67
CA GLU A 45 -10.05 -0.14 -2.87
C GLU A 45 -10.22 1.35 -2.51
N GLY A 46 -9.89 2.23 -3.44
CA GLY A 46 -9.98 3.68 -3.24
C GLY A 46 -8.71 4.31 -2.68
N PHE A 47 -7.55 3.65 -2.87
CA PHE A 47 -6.24 4.21 -2.60
C PHE A 47 -5.37 4.13 -3.84
N THR A 48 -4.63 5.20 -4.11
CA THR A 48 -3.68 5.29 -5.22
C THR A 48 -2.32 5.76 -4.70
N ILE A 49 -1.24 5.25 -5.28
CA ILE A 49 0.08 5.81 -5.05
C ILE A 49 0.23 6.95 -6.07
N PRO A 50 0.40 8.20 -5.62
CA PRO A 50 0.69 9.28 -6.56
C PRO A 50 1.96 8.91 -7.33
N GLN A 51 1.89 8.83 -8.65
CA GLN A 51 3.10 8.65 -9.46
C GLN A 51 3.77 10.01 -9.59
N LYS A 52 5.06 10.11 -9.25
CA LYS A 52 5.87 11.19 -9.80
C LYS A 52 5.99 10.99 -11.31
N GLU A 53 5.54 11.99 -12.06
CA GLU A 53 6.05 12.21 -13.41
C GLU A 53 7.58 12.38 -13.28
N GLU A 54 8.33 11.49 -13.91
CA GLU A 54 9.78 11.67 -14.07
C GLU A 54 9.97 12.84 -15.07
N GLU A 55 10.28 14.03 -14.54
CA GLU A 55 10.66 15.23 -15.31
C GLU A 55 12.17 15.20 -15.66
#